data_AF-F0G5N1-F1
#
_entry.id   AF-F0G5N1-F1
#
_cell.length_a   1.000
_cell.length_b   1.000
_cell.length_c   1.000
_cell.angle_alpha   90.00
_cell.angle_beta   90.00
_cell.angle_gamma   90.00
#
_symmetry.space_group_name_H-M   'P 1'
#
loop_
_entity.id
_entity.type
_entity.pdbx_description
1 polymer ?
#
loop_
_entity_poly.entity_id
_entity_poly.type
_entity_poly.pdbx_seq_one_letter_code
_entity_poly.pdbx_strand_id
1 'polypeptide(L)' 'MSDTQDWRATLDPARKSWLDTANDPACDFPIQTLPFGIFSDAKQPAHRAGVALGDQIVDLAALA' A
#
# COMPACT_ATOMS: atom_id res chain seq x y z
N MET A 1 21.74 -16.19 -4.43
CA MET A 1 20.82 -15.80 -5.50
C MET A 1 20.25 -14.43 -5.15
N SER A 2 19.83 -13.66 -6.14
CA SER A 2 19.83 -12.19 -6.21
C SER A 2 18.83 -11.44 -5.31
N ASP A 3 18.89 -11.56 -3.97
CA ASP A 3 17.85 -10.98 -3.08
C ASP A 3 18.06 -9.51 -2.65
N THR A 4 19.17 -8.86 -3.02
CA THR A 4 19.53 -7.54 -2.44
C THR A 4 19.09 -6.33 -3.27
N GLN A 5 18.62 -6.52 -4.51
CA GLN A 5 18.33 -5.42 -5.44
C GLN A 5 16.83 -5.05 -5.53
N ASP A 6 15.92 -5.96 -5.16
CA ASP A 6 14.47 -5.83 -5.45
C ASP A 6 13.77 -4.72 -4.65
N TRP A 7 14.23 -4.41 -3.44
CA TRP A 7 13.64 -3.31 -2.65
C TRP A 7 13.88 -1.94 -3.29
N ARG A 8 14.97 -1.76 -4.06
CA ARG A 8 15.21 -0.48 -4.77
C ARG A 8 14.15 -0.23 -5.82
N ALA A 9 13.61 -1.31 -6.40
CA ALA A 9 12.55 -1.20 -7.38
C ALA A 9 11.27 -0.62 -6.76
N THR A 10 10.98 -0.86 -5.47
CA THR A 10 9.80 -0.29 -4.80
C THR A 10 9.91 1.21 -4.55
N LEU A 11 11.13 1.76 -4.55
CA LEU A 11 11.37 3.19 -4.37
C LEU A 11 11.45 3.97 -5.68
N ASP A 12 11.25 3.31 -6.82
CA ASP A 12 11.29 3.96 -8.13
C ASP A 12 10.15 5.00 -8.26
N PRO A 13 10.45 6.30 -8.43
CA PRO A 13 9.44 7.34 -8.63
C PRO A 13 8.61 7.14 -9.90
N ALA A 14 9.14 6.41 -10.89
CA ALA A 14 8.42 6.08 -12.12
C ALA A 14 7.41 4.95 -11.94
N ARG A 15 7.45 4.22 -10.81
CA ARG A 15 6.48 3.16 -10.52
C ARG A 15 5.11 3.79 -10.25
N LYS A 16 4.11 3.29 -10.96
CA LYS A 16 2.72 3.71 -10.83
C LYS A 16 1.87 2.56 -10.31
N SER A 17 0.92 2.91 -9.45
CA SER A 17 -0.15 2.00 -9.04
C SER A 17 -1.16 1.86 -10.17
N TRP A 18 -1.91 0.75 -10.17
CA TRP A 18 -3.14 0.63 -10.94
C TRP A 18 -4.25 1.54 -10.40
N LEU A 19 -4.09 2.03 -9.18
CA LEU A 19 -5.00 2.97 -8.55
C LEU A 19 -4.59 4.41 -8.90
N ASP A 20 -5.46 5.13 -9.60
CA ASP A 20 -5.20 6.51 -10.05
C ASP A 20 -4.96 7.48 -8.88
N THR A 21 -5.67 7.30 -7.77
CA THR A 21 -5.54 8.14 -6.56
C THR A 21 -4.17 7.99 -5.89
N ALA A 22 -3.53 6.82 -6.00
CA ALA A 22 -2.16 6.59 -5.51
C ALA A 22 -1.07 7.15 -6.44
N ASN A 23 -1.44 7.58 -7.65
CA ASN A 23 -0.52 8.19 -8.62
C ASN A 23 -0.51 9.72 -8.56
N ASP A 24 -1.43 10.33 -7.80
CA ASP A 24 -1.55 11.76 -7.62
C ASP A 24 -0.34 12.31 -6.84
N PRO A 25 0.38 13.32 -7.37
CA PRO A 25 1.50 13.95 -6.68
C PRO A 25 1.13 14.61 -5.34
N ALA A 26 -0.14 14.90 -5.08
CA ALA A 26 -0.64 15.42 -3.81
C ALA A 26 -1.09 14.34 -2.82
N CYS A 27 -1.02 13.05 -3.20
CA CYS A 27 -1.39 11.95 -2.31
C CYS A 27 -0.30 11.64 -1.30
N ASP A 28 -0.67 11.56 -0.01
CA ASP A 28 0.24 11.16 1.07
C ASP A 28 0.60 9.66 1.04
N PHE A 29 -0.15 8.84 0.27
CA PHE A 29 -0.05 7.38 0.25
C PHE A 29 0.25 6.80 -1.16
N PRO A 30 1.38 7.18 -1.79
CA PRO A 30 1.76 6.61 -3.07
C PRO A 30 2.32 5.19 -2.92
N ILE A 31 2.43 4.46 -4.04
CA ILE A 31 2.92 3.06 -4.08
C ILE A 31 4.35 2.88 -3.55
N GLN A 32 5.12 3.95 -3.39
CA GLN A 32 6.49 3.93 -2.88
C GLN A 32 6.55 3.84 -1.34
N THR A 33 5.55 4.37 -0.62
CA THR A 33 5.60 4.46 0.85
C THR A 33 4.95 3.26 1.51
N LEU A 34 3.79 2.81 1.00
CA LEU A 34 3.01 1.67 1.51
C LEU A 34 3.02 1.56 3.05
N PRO A 35 2.50 2.56 3.78
CA PRO A 35 2.52 2.54 5.24
C PRO A 35 1.58 1.47 5.78
N PHE A 36 2.05 0.74 6.78
CA PHE A 36 1.26 -0.26 7.50
C PHE A 36 0.45 0.39 8.61
N GLY A 37 -0.81 0.00 8.72
CA GLY A 37 -1.73 0.45 9.77
C GLY A 37 -2.63 -0.68 10.25
N ILE A 38 -3.25 -0.46 11.40
CA ILE A 38 -4.34 -1.32 11.88
C ILE A 38 -5.66 -0.61 11.58
N PHE A 39 -6.55 -1.29 10.88
CA PHE A 39 -7.86 -0.76 10.53
C PHE A 39 -8.98 -1.73 10.94
N SER A 40 -10.18 -1.20 11.03
CA SER A 40 -11.42 -1.96 11.13
C SER A 40 -12.47 -1.27 10.27
N ASP A 41 -13.43 -2.04 9.76
CA ASP A 41 -14.51 -1.53 8.92
C ASP A 41 -15.87 -1.89 9.53
N ALA A 42 -16.93 -1.24 9.04
CA ALA A 42 -18.28 -1.46 9.57
C ALA A 42 -18.83 -2.88 9.36
N LYS A 43 -18.31 -3.63 8.39
CA LYS A 43 -18.71 -5.02 8.11
C LYS A 43 -17.92 -6.00 8.99
N GLN A 44 -16.71 -5.63 9.38
CA GLN A 44 -15.79 -6.48 10.10
C GLN A 44 -15.07 -5.67 11.19
N PRO A 45 -15.58 -5.69 12.44
CA PRO A 45 -15.06 -4.88 13.54
C PRO A 45 -13.73 -5.37 14.10
N ALA A 46 -13.31 -6.59 13.74
CA ALA A 46 -12.01 -7.12 14.15
C ALA A 46 -10.88 -6.26 13.53
N HIS A 47 -9.92 -5.85 14.36
CA HIS A 47 -8.76 -5.09 13.93
C HIS A 47 -7.85 -5.95 13.05
N ARG A 48 -7.57 -5.47 11.84
CA ARG A 48 -6.72 -6.15 10.85
C ARG A 48 -5.57 -5.26 10.41
N ALA A 49 -4.49 -5.90 9.98
CA ALA A 49 -3.38 -5.20 9.36
C ALA A 49 -3.76 -4.82 7.93
N GLY A 50 -3.53 -3.57 7.57
CA GLY A 50 -3.75 -3.06 6.23
C GLY A 50 -2.66 -2.11 5.79
N VAL A 51 -2.60 -1.86 4.49
CA VAL A 51 -1.67 -0.91 3.88
C VAL A 51 -2.47 0.18 3.18
N ALA A 52 -2.16 1.44 3.48
CA ALA A 52 -2.80 2.55 2.76
C ALA A 52 -2.18 2.71 1.37
N LEU A 53 -3.04 2.82 0.35
CA LEU A 53 -2.67 3.05 -1.03
C LEU A 53 -3.69 4.01 -1.65
N GLY A 54 -3.28 5.24 -1.93
CA GLY A 54 -4.19 6.27 -2.40
C GLY A 54 -5.28 6.58 -1.36
N ASP A 55 -6.52 6.45 -1.79
CA ASP A 55 -7.74 6.59 -0.98
C ASP A 55 -8.27 5.25 -0.42
N GLN A 56 -7.56 4.14 -0.65
CA GLN A 56 -7.98 2.80 -0.24
C GLN A 56 -7.01 2.17 0.77
N ILE A 57 -7.52 1.18 1.51
CA ILE A 57 -6.74 0.35 2.42
C ILE A 57 -6.76 -1.08 1.88
N VAL A 58 -5.59 -1.63 1.63
CA VAL A 58 -5.40 -3.04 1.25
C VAL A 58 -5.41 -3.89 2.51
N ASP A 59 -6.38 -4.80 2.64
CA ASP A 59 -6.46 -5.76 3.76
C ASP A 59 -5.43 -6.88 3.58
N LEU A 60 -4.44 -6.94 4.47
CA LEU A 60 -3.41 -7.98 4.41
C LEU A 60 -3.94 -9.35 4.87
N ALA A 61 -4.94 -9.39 5.75
CA ALA A 61 -5.52 -10.65 6.21
C ALA A 61 -6.39 -11.31 5.14
N ALA A 62 -6.94 -10.52 4.21
CA ALA A 62 -7.66 -11.06 3.05
C ALA A 62 -6.71 -11.60 1.95
N LEU A 63 -5.44 -11.19 1.95
CA LEU A 63 -4.42 -11.60 1.00
C LEU A 63 -3.51 -12.74 1.50
N ALA A 64 -3.55 -13.03 2.80
CA ALA A 64 -2.78 -14.10 3.46
C ALA A 64 -3.35 -15.50 3.18
#